data_AF-A0A929BH81-F1
#
_entry.id   AF-A0A929BH81-F1
#
_cell.length_a   1.000
_cell.length_b   1.000
_cell.length_c   1.000
_cell.angle_alpha   90.00
_cell.angle_beta   90.00
_cell.angle_gamma   90.00
#
_symmetry.space_group_name_H-M   'P 1'
#
loop_
_entity.id
_entity.type
_entity.pdbx_description
1 polymer ?
#
loop_
_entity_poly.entity_id
_entity_poly.type
_entity_poly.pdbx_seq_one_letter_code
_entity_poly.pdbx_strand_id
1 'polypeptide(L)'
;METHLKKSPVNLEQEQILSIAQEIDLDIYQFSSDMQDSTIYEEIIQNFKHINDLGFYGTPTIVINNRKMFDAFSETEIENAIVRELSK
;
A
#
# COMPACT_ATOMS: atom_id res chain seq x y z
N MET A 1 -11.10 12.68 -22.78
CA MET A 1 -9.82 11.94 -22.76
C MET A 1 -9.19 12.16 -21.40
N GLU A 2 -9.69 11.48 -20.37
CA GLU A 2 -9.18 11.65 -19.01
C GLU A 2 -7.69 11.33 -18.98
N THR A 3 -6.90 12.34 -18.66
CA THR A 3 -5.46 12.24 -18.55
C THR A 3 -5.15 11.48 -17.28
N HIS A 4 -4.85 10.18 -17.41
CA HIS A 4 -4.25 9.40 -16.34
C HIS A 4 -2.89 10.01 -16.02
N LEU A 5 -2.88 10.90 -15.02
CA LEU A 5 -1.68 11.44 -14.41
C LEU A 5 -0.86 10.24 -13.89
N LYS A 6 0.16 9.83 -14.63
CA LYS A 6 1.30 9.12 -14.05
C LYS A 6 1.95 10.08 -13.06
N LYS A 7 1.45 10.14 -11.82
CA LYS A 7 2.23 10.70 -10.72
C LYS A 7 3.46 9.80 -10.59
N SER A 8 4.62 10.33 -10.93
CA SER A 8 5.90 9.74 -10.54
C SER A 8 5.85 9.44 -9.03
N PRO A 9 6.50 8.36 -8.56
CA PRO A 9 6.56 8.08 -7.13
C PRO A 9 7.03 9.35 -6.41
N VAL A 10 6.20 9.83 -5.47
CA VAL A 10 6.55 10.98 -4.65
C VAL A 10 7.71 10.51 -3.79
N ASN A 11 8.91 11.03 -4.06
CA ASN A 11 10.01 10.86 -3.14
C ASN A 11 9.72 11.78 -1.95
N LEU A 12 9.14 11.22 -0.90
CA LEU A 12 8.90 11.94 0.34
C LEU A 12 10.20 11.96 1.12
N GLU A 13 10.72 13.15 1.37
CA GLU A 13 11.84 13.33 2.29
C GLU A 13 11.37 13.10 3.73
N GLN A 14 12.30 12.72 4.62
CA GLN A 14 11.97 12.37 5.99
C GLN A 14 11.23 13.49 6.73
N GLU A 15 11.58 14.76 6.49
CA GLU A 15 10.87 15.89 7.08
C GLU A 15 9.40 15.96 6.64
N GLN A 16 9.11 15.61 5.39
CA GLN A 16 7.73 15.60 4.87
C GLN A 16 6.90 14.50 5.53
N ILE A 17 7.51 13.33 5.75
CA ILE A 17 6.86 12.21 6.45
C ILE A 17 6.54 12.60 7.90
N LEU A 18 7.47 13.24 8.60
CA LEU A 18 7.26 13.70 9.98
C LEU A 18 6.21 14.83 10.06
N SER A 19 6.16 15.73 9.08
CA SER A 19 5.10 16.76 9.00
C SER A 19 3.73 16.11 8.86
N ILE A 20 3.58 15.14 7.94
CA ILE A 20 2.32 14.41 7.76
C ILE A 20 1.94 13.68 9.05
N ALA A 21 2.88 13.01 9.70
CA ALA A 21 2.65 12.33 10.98
C ALA A 21 2.14 13.30 12.05
N GLN A 22 2.68 14.51 12.11
CA GLN A 22 2.26 15.54 13.05
C GLN A 22 0.86 16.10 12.71
N GLU A 23 0.56 16.28 11.42
CA GLU A 23 -0.75 16.76 10.95
C GLU A 23 -1.90 15.80 11.27
N ILE A 24 -1.60 14.50 11.43
CA ILE A 24 -2.57 13.47 11.82
C ILE A 24 -2.48 13.10 13.32
N ASP A 25 -1.84 13.95 14.13
CA ASP A 25 -1.72 13.82 15.59
C ASP A 25 -1.04 12.52 16.08
N LEU A 26 -0.07 11.98 15.33
CA LEU A 26 0.79 10.89 15.83
C LEU A 26 1.79 11.40 16.88
N ASP A 27 2.15 10.52 17.83
CA ASP A 27 3.30 10.75 18.70
C ASP A 27 4.58 10.71 17.88
N ILE A 28 5.18 11.88 17.65
CA ILE A 28 6.36 12.05 16.79
C ILE A 28 7.60 11.40 17.39
N TYR A 29 7.72 11.34 18.72
CA TYR A 29 8.85 10.68 19.35
C TYR A 29 8.77 9.17 19.16
N GLN A 30 7.61 8.58 19.41
CA GLN A 30 7.38 7.16 19.17
C GLN A 30 7.54 6.82 17.68
N PHE A 31 6.90 7.59 16.79
CA PHE A 31 6.95 7.37 15.35
C PHE A 31 8.40 7.42 14.81
N SER A 32 9.20 8.39 15.26
CA SER A 32 10.61 8.51 14.84
C SER A 32 11.48 7.36 15.38
N SER A 33 11.14 6.82 16.55
CA SER A 33 11.79 5.64 17.12
C SER A 33 11.44 4.39 16.31
N ASP A 34 10.15 4.21 15.99
CA ASP A 34 9.65 3.06 15.23
C ASP A 34 10.23 3.03 13.80
N MET A 35 10.39 4.19 13.16
CA MET A 35 11.06 4.29 11.84
C MET A 35 12.50 3.77 11.85
N GLN A 36 13.16 3.73 13.01
CA GLN A 36 14.54 3.27 13.18
C GLN A 36 14.63 1.87 13.80
N ASP A 37 13.49 1.25 14.13
CA ASP A 37 13.46 -0.07 14.76
C ASP A 37 13.81 -1.16 13.73
N SER A 38 14.92 -1.88 13.98
CA SER A 38 15.37 -2.96 13.11
C SER A 38 14.38 -4.12 13.03
N THR A 39 13.60 -4.36 14.08
CA THR A 39 12.59 -5.42 14.14
C THR A 39 11.45 -5.11 13.18
N ILE A 40 10.97 -3.86 13.17
CA ILE A 40 9.94 -3.40 12.22
C ILE A 40 10.47 -3.50 10.78
N TYR A 41 11.72 -3.11 10.54
CA TYR A 41 12.35 -3.29 9.23
C TYR A 41 12.39 -4.76 8.80
N GLU A 42 12.81 -5.67 9.68
CA GLU A 42 12.85 -7.10 9.40
C GLU A 42 11.46 -7.67 9.10
N GLU A 43 10.43 -7.26 9.84
CA GLU A 43 9.04 -7.65 9.60
C GLU A 43 8.56 -7.20 8.21
N ILE A 44 8.88 -5.96 7.78
CA ILE A 44 8.57 -5.47 6.43
C ILE A 44 9.23 -6.34 5.36
N ILE A 45 10.51 -6.67 5.53
CA ILE A 45 11.25 -7.51 4.58
C ILE A 45 10.69 -8.94 4.52
N GLN A 46 10.31 -9.52 5.67
CA GLN A 46 9.68 -10.83 5.73
C GLN A 46 8.31 -10.82 5.06
N ASN A 47 7.50 -9.78 5.30
CA ASN A 47 6.20 -9.61 4.66
C ASN A 47 6.33 -9.51 3.14
N PHE A 48 7.30 -8.70 2.65
CA PHE A 48 7.57 -8.57 1.22
C PHE A 48 7.96 -9.90 0.57
N LYS A 49 8.83 -10.69 1.22
CA LYS A 49 9.18 -12.03 0.74
C LYS A 49 7.97 -12.94 0.69
N HIS A 50 7.16 -12.95 1.76
CA HIS A 50 5.98 -13.78 1.85
C HIS A 50 4.98 -13.49 0.72
N ILE A 51 4.66 -12.22 0.47
CA ILE A 51 3.73 -11.86 -0.61
C ILE A 51 4.34 -12.15 -2.00
N ASN A 52 5.65 -11.97 -2.18
CA ASN A 52 6.32 -12.33 -3.42
C ASN A 52 6.21 -13.83 -3.72
N ASP A 53 6.39 -14.68 -2.71
CA ASP A 53 6.23 -16.14 -2.84
C ASP A 53 4.79 -16.55 -3.15
N LEU A 54 3.80 -15.77 -2.68
CA LEU A 54 2.38 -15.91 -3.04
C LEU A 54 2.04 -15.33 -4.43
N GLY A 55 3.04 -14.83 -5.15
CA GLY A 55 2.92 -14.29 -6.49
C GLY A 55 2.29 -12.90 -6.56
N PHE A 56 2.62 -12.03 -5.60
CA PHE A 56 2.37 -10.59 -5.64
C PHE A 56 3.67 -9.89 -6.05
N TYR A 57 3.68 -9.24 -7.21
CA TYR A 57 4.91 -8.73 -7.83
C TYR A 57 4.98 -7.20 -7.90
N GLY A 58 3.91 -6.51 -7.52
CA GLY A 58 3.85 -5.06 -7.64
C GLY A 58 2.62 -4.45 -7.02
N THR A 59 2.62 -3.13 -6.96
CA THR A 59 1.54 -2.31 -6.43
C THR A 59 0.92 -1.45 -7.55
N PRO A 60 -0.40 -1.20 -7.53
CA PRO A 60 -1.39 -1.83 -6.64
C PRO A 60 -1.70 -3.28 -7.08
N THR A 61 -1.82 -4.18 -6.10
CA THR A 61 -2.47 -5.49 -6.27
C THR A 61 -3.55 -5.60 -5.19
N ILE A 62 -4.78 -5.91 -5.58
CA ILE A 62 -5.93 -6.04 -4.66
C ILE A 62 -6.33 -7.51 -4.57
N VAL A 63 -6.76 -7.96 -3.38
CA VAL A 63 -7.31 -9.29 -3.16
C VAL A 63 -8.77 -9.19 -2.76
N ILE A 64 -9.65 -9.88 -3.50
CA ILE A 64 -11.08 -10.00 -3.17
C ILE A 64 -11.40 -11.50 -3.14
N ASN A 65 -11.80 -12.03 -1.97
CA ASN A 65 -12.11 -13.45 -1.75
C ASN A 65 -11.12 -14.41 -2.45
N ASN A 66 -9.83 -14.26 -2.13
CA ASN A 66 -8.72 -15.06 -2.64
C ASN A 66 -8.39 -14.88 -4.13
N ARG A 67 -9.03 -13.93 -4.84
CA ARG A 67 -8.63 -13.56 -6.20
C ARG A 67 -7.77 -12.30 -6.20
N LYS A 68 -6.63 -12.41 -6.88
CA LYS A 68 -5.70 -11.30 -7.12
C LYS A 68 -6.15 -10.50 -8.35
N MET A 69 -6.10 -9.18 -8.24
CA MET A 69 -6.31 -8.22 -9.33
C MET A 69 -5.05 -7.37 -9.47
N PHE A 70 -4.43 -7.35 -10.67
CA PHE A 70 -3.18 -6.62 -10.99
C PHE A 70 -3.43 -5.44 -11.95
N ASP A 71 -2.73 -4.30 -11.75
CA ASP A 71 -2.78 -3.04 -12.53
C ASP A 71 -3.97 -2.11 -12.26
N ALA A 72 -3.76 -0.79 -12.40
CA ALA A 72 -4.65 0.28 -11.91
C ALA A 72 -6.15 0.12 -12.26
N PHE A 73 -6.98 -0.02 -11.23
CA PHE A 73 -8.41 -0.26 -11.34
C PHE A 73 -9.22 0.97 -10.94
N SER A 74 -10.19 1.31 -11.77
CA SER A 74 -11.27 2.24 -11.45
C SER A 74 -12.15 1.70 -10.31
N GLU A 75 -12.84 2.59 -9.61
CA GLU A 75 -13.84 2.24 -8.59
C GLU A 75 -14.84 1.20 -9.13
N THR A 76 -15.36 1.42 -10.34
CA THR A 76 -16.30 0.53 -11.02
C THR A 76 -15.75 -0.90 -11.21
N GLU A 77 -14.47 -1.06 -11.51
CA GLU A 77 -13.87 -2.40 -11.68
C GLU A 77 -13.79 -3.14 -10.35
N ILE A 78 -13.45 -2.43 -9.27
CA ILE A 78 -13.41 -2.99 -7.92
C ILE A 78 -14.82 -3.40 -7.48
N GLU A 79 -15.81 -2.52 -7.65
CA GLU A 79 -17.21 -2.83 -7.31
C GLU A 79 -17.73 -4.07 -8.04
N ASN A 80 -17.49 -4.16 -9.35
CA ASN A 80 -17.89 -5.32 -10.14
C ASN A 80 -17.20 -6.61 -9.70
N ALA A 81 -15.93 -6.53 -9.29
CA ALA A 81 -15.21 -7.68 -8.77
C ALA A 81 -15.76 -8.13 -7.42
N ILE A 82 -16.13 -7.20 -6.52
CA ILE A 82 -16.81 -7.50 -5.25
C ILE A 82 -18.14 -8.20 -5.52
N VAL A 83 -19.01 -7.63 -6.36
CA VAL A 83 -20.31 -8.21 -6.69
C VAL A 83 -20.16 -9.63 -7.27
N ARG A 84 -19.19 -9.83 -8.16
CA ARG A 84 -18.89 -11.13 -8.74
C ARG A 84 -18.44 -12.16 -7.71
N GLU A 85 -17.62 -11.77 -6.73
CA GLU A 85 -17.15 -12.70 -5.70
C GLU A 85 -18.18 -12.97 -4.61
N LEU A 86 -19.11 -12.06 -4.34
CA LEU A 86 -20.19 -12.26 -3.36
C LEU A 86 -21.38 -13.07 -3.91
N SER A 87 -21.52 -13.15 -5.24
CA SER A 87 -22.62 -13.88 -5.90
C SER A 87 -22.31 -15.37 -6.16
N LYS A 88 -21.22 -15.90 -5.59
CA LYS A 88 -20.80 -17.30 -5.73
C LYS A 88 -21.19 -18.10 -4.50
#